data_AF-A0A0C1L638-F1
#
_entry.id   AF-A0A0C1L638-F1
#
_cell.length_a   1.000
_cell.length_b   1.000
_cell.length_c   1.000
_cell.angle_alpha   90.00
_cell.angle_beta   90.00
_cell.angle_gamma   90.00
#
_symmetry.space_group_name_H-M   'P 1'
#
loop_
_entity.id
_entity.type
_entity.pdbx_description
1 polymer ?
#
loop_
_entity_poly.entity_id
_entity_poly.type
_entity_poly.pdbx_seq_one_letter_code
_entity_poly.pdbx_strand_id
1 'polypeptide(L)'
;MSNTIISQFISEFNTEVPATRKCLERIPERLFDWKPHEKSMTLGYLSLLVAEIPMWITEMIKTREINFQKWGTNSDQLPLIENISSTLNHWVHHRGQLIVYMRLNNIAVPSIYGPSADEKTF
;
A
#
# COMPACT_ATOMS: atom_id res chain seq x y z
N MET A 1 6.43 11.86 -28.19
CA MET A 1 5.27 11.04 -27.75
C MET A 1 5.49 10.70 -26.29
N SER A 2 4.64 11.18 -25.37
CA SER A 2 4.65 10.68 -23.99
C SER A 2 4.22 9.22 -24.03
N ASN A 3 4.97 8.34 -23.35
CA ASN A 3 4.56 6.96 -23.22
C ASN A 3 3.32 6.89 -22.33
N THR A 4 2.14 6.76 -22.96
CA THR A 4 0.82 6.82 -22.30
C THR A 4 0.73 5.89 -21.08
N ILE A 5 1.36 4.73 -21.14
CA ILE A 5 1.36 3.76 -20.03
C ILE A 5 2.13 4.32 -18.83
N ILE A 6 3.34 4.81 -19.04
CA ILE A 6 4.18 5.39 -17.97
C ILE A 6 3.45 6.57 -17.30
N SER A 7 2.80 7.43 -18.08
CA SER A 7 2.02 8.55 -17.52
C SER A 7 0.85 8.08 -16.65
N GLN A 8 0.20 6.95 -16.98
CA GLN A 8 -0.88 6.40 -16.16
C GLN A 8 -0.34 5.88 -14.82
N PHE A 9 0.78 5.15 -14.83
CA PHE A 9 1.43 4.70 -13.58
C PHE A 9 1.86 5.86 -12.69
N ILE A 10 2.45 6.92 -13.27
CA ILE A 10 2.83 8.11 -12.51
C ILE A 10 1.59 8.79 -11.91
N SER A 11 0.50 8.89 -12.67
CA SER A 11 -0.77 9.46 -12.18
C SER A 11 -1.34 8.65 -11.02
N GLU A 12 -1.31 7.33 -11.13
CA GLU A 12 -1.72 6.41 -10.06
C GLU A 12 -0.87 6.66 -8.81
N PHE A 13 0.46 6.61 -8.93
CA PHE A 13 1.38 6.87 -7.81
C PHE A 13 1.12 8.22 -7.11
N ASN A 14 0.92 9.29 -7.89
CA ASN A 14 0.63 10.61 -7.35
C ASN A 14 -0.70 10.66 -6.57
N THR A 15 -1.64 9.78 -6.90
CA THR A 15 -2.92 9.64 -6.18
C THR A 15 -2.75 8.76 -4.94
N GLU A 16 -2.04 7.64 -5.08
CA GLU A 16 -1.93 6.62 -4.05
C GLU A 16 -0.98 7.00 -2.90
N VAL A 17 0.15 7.67 -3.20
CA VAL A 17 1.16 8.05 -2.20
C VAL A 17 0.61 8.97 -1.10
N PRO A 18 -0.07 10.08 -1.40
CA PRO A 18 -0.59 10.95 -0.35
C PRO A 18 -1.62 10.25 0.54
N ALA A 19 -2.50 9.44 -0.04
CA ALA A 19 -3.52 8.70 0.70
C ALA A 19 -2.90 7.67 1.66
N THR A 20 -1.94 6.88 1.18
CA THR A 20 -1.23 5.90 2.01
C THR A 20 -0.45 6.60 3.13
N ARG A 21 0.27 7.68 2.82
CA ARG A 21 1.04 8.45 3.80
C ARG A 21 0.15 8.95 4.94
N LYS A 22 -1.01 9.55 4.62
CA LYS A 22 -1.97 10.02 5.62
C LYS A 22 -2.49 8.90 6.52
N CYS A 23 -2.66 7.68 6.02
CA CYS A 23 -3.02 6.54 6.85
C CYS A 23 -1.90 6.21 7.84
N LEU A 24 -0.66 6.07 7.34
CA LEU A 24 0.51 5.69 8.13
C LEU A 24 0.83 6.72 9.24
N GLU A 25 0.71 8.01 8.95
CA GLU A 25 0.94 9.11 9.91
C GLU A 25 -0.01 9.06 11.13
N ARG A 26 -1.14 8.36 11.03
CA ARG A 26 -2.15 8.26 12.10
C ARG A 26 -2.01 7.02 12.94
N ILE A 27 -1.14 6.08 12.57
CA ILE A 27 -0.99 4.82 13.31
C ILE A 27 -0.16 5.08 14.56
N PRO A 28 -0.71 4.88 15.77
CA PRO A 28 0.05 5.09 16.99
C PRO A 28 0.89 3.85 17.32
N GLU A 29 2.15 4.07 17.72
CA GLU A 29 3.10 3.01 18.06
C GLU A 29 2.58 2.06 19.16
N ARG A 30 1.81 2.59 20.12
CA ARG A 30 1.20 1.80 21.21
C ARG A 30 0.31 0.64 20.74
N LEU A 31 -0.14 0.67 19.48
CA LEU A 31 -1.00 -0.36 18.90
C LEU A 31 -0.25 -1.32 17.97
N PHE A 32 1.08 -1.25 17.87
CA PHE A 32 1.84 -2.07 16.93
C PHE A 32 1.66 -3.58 17.12
N ASP A 33 1.45 -4.05 18.34
CA ASP A 33 1.21 -5.47 18.62
C ASP A 33 -0.26 -5.89 18.46
N TRP A 34 -1.17 -4.93 18.28
CA TRP A 34 -2.60 -5.21 18.14
C TRP A 34 -2.91 -5.95 16.84
N LYS A 35 -3.85 -6.89 16.90
CA LYS A 35 -4.43 -7.58 15.74
C LYS A 35 -5.90 -7.93 16.02
N PRO A 36 -6.77 -7.89 15.00
CA PRO A 36 -8.20 -8.18 15.17
C PRO A 36 -8.47 -9.67 15.45
N HIS A 37 -7.53 -10.54 15.08
CA HIS A 37 -7.63 -11.99 15.25
C HIS A 37 -6.23 -12.60 15.31
N GLU A 38 -6.07 -13.73 15.99
CA GLU A 38 -4.76 -14.36 16.23
C GLU A 38 -3.98 -14.71 14.95
N LYS A 39 -4.73 -15.10 13.91
CA LYS A 39 -4.23 -15.45 12.55
C LYS A 39 -3.92 -14.23 11.67
N SER A 40 -4.22 -13.02 12.14
CA SER A 40 -3.98 -11.80 11.37
C SER A 40 -2.61 -11.20 11.69
N MET A 41 -2.08 -10.42 10.75
CA MET A 41 -0.87 -9.61 10.96
C MET A 41 -1.11 -8.59 12.08
N THR A 42 -0.06 -8.25 12.81
CA THR A 42 -0.09 -7.13 13.77
C THR A 42 -0.16 -5.79 13.02
N LEU A 43 -0.73 -4.77 13.65
CA LEU A 43 -0.85 -3.45 13.05
C LEU A 43 0.52 -2.84 12.73
N GLY A 44 1.53 -3.07 13.56
CA GLY A 44 2.89 -2.62 13.32
C GLY A 44 3.49 -3.26 12.07
N TYR A 45 3.35 -4.58 11.94
CA TYR A 45 3.84 -5.29 10.76
C TYR A 45 3.08 -4.88 9.49
N LEU A 46 1.76 -4.75 9.55
CA LEU A 46 0.94 -4.29 8.43
C LEU A 46 1.32 -2.85 8.01
N SER A 47 1.59 -1.97 8.97
CA SER A 47 2.02 -0.59 8.69
C SER A 47 3.39 -0.57 8.01
N LEU A 48 4.34 -1.37 8.50
CA LEU A 48 5.65 -1.53 7.87
C LEU A 48 5.52 -2.06 6.44
N LEU A 49 4.75 -3.14 6.24
CA LEU A 49 4.49 -3.71 4.92
C LEU A 49 3.95 -2.66 3.95
N VAL A 50 2.93 -1.90 4.35
CA VAL A 50 2.33 -0.83 3.54
C VAL A 50 3.33 0.29 3.23
N ALA A 51 4.26 0.59 4.15
CA ALA A 51 5.31 1.60 3.93
C ALA A 51 6.43 1.11 2.98
N GLU A 52 6.74 -0.19 2.98
CA GLU A 52 7.83 -0.77 2.20
C GLU A 52 7.48 -1.06 0.73
N ILE A 53 6.21 -1.36 0.42
CA ILE A 53 5.81 -1.77 -0.94
C ILE A 53 6.25 -0.79 -2.06
N PRO A 54 6.17 0.55 -1.90
CA PRO A 54 6.69 1.48 -2.91
C PRO A 54 8.19 1.34 -3.19
N MET A 55 8.99 0.93 -2.20
CA MET A 55 10.42 0.67 -2.40
C MET A 55 10.66 -0.53 -3.32
N TRP A 56 9.79 -1.56 -3.27
CA TRP A 56 9.94 -2.73 -4.14
C TRP A 56 9.81 -2.35 -5.62
N ILE A 57 8.92 -1.41 -5.95
CA ILE A 57 8.78 -0.89 -7.32
C ILE A 57 10.07 -0.16 -7.75
N THR A 58 10.67 0.61 -6.86
CA THR A 58 11.95 1.28 -7.13
C THR A 58 13.05 0.27 -7.41
N GLU A 59 13.14 -0.79 -6.61
CA GLU A 59 14.13 -1.84 -6.80
C GLU A 59 13.88 -2.62 -8.11
N MET A 60 12.65 -3.00 -8.42
CA MET A 60 12.30 -3.66 -9.70
C MET A 60 12.73 -2.83 -10.92
N ILE A 61 12.58 -1.51 -10.86
CA ILE A 61 13.01 -0.62 -11.96
C ILE A 61 14.54 -0.59 -12.08
N LYS A 62 15.26 -0.55 -10.96
CA LYS A 62 16.72 -0.47 -10.93
C LYS A 62 17.39 -1.77 -11.35
N THR A 63 16.98 -2.88 -10.75
CA THR A 63 17.62 -4.18 -10.94
C THR A 63 17.10 -4.87 -12.20
N ARG A 64 15.89 -4.51 -12.66
CA ARG A 64 15.12 -5.27 -13.66
C ARG A 64 14.86 -6.71 -13.24
N GLU A 65 15.08 -7.00 -11.96
CA GLU A 65 14.88 -8.29 -11.34
C GLU A 65 13.75 -8.18 -10.35
N ILE A 66 13.09 -9.30 -10.21
CA ILE A 66 12.02 -9.48 -9.27
C ILE A 66 12.48 -10.60 -8.35
N ASN A 67 12.62 -10.30 -7.07
CA ASN A 67 12.92 -11.30 -6.08
C ASN A 67 11.73 -11.37 -5.11
N PHE A 68 10.67 -12.07 -5.52
CA PHE A 68 9.55 -12.41 -4.65
C PHE A 68 9.79 -13.69 -3.87
N GLN A 69 11.04 -14.16 -3.71
CA GLN A 69 11.36 -15.36 -2.92
C GLN A 69 10.98 -15.21 -1.42
N LYS A 70 10.43 -14.06 -1.02
CA LYS A 70 9.79 -13.80 0.29
C LYS A 70 8.26 -13.99 0.32
N TRP A 71 7.56 -14.08 -0.82
CA TRP A 71 6.09 -14.15 -0.90
C TRP A 71 5.56 -14.95 -2.11
N GLY A 72 5.74 -16.27 -2.10
CA GLY A 72 4.80 -17.30 -2.60
C GLY A 72 4.07 -17.20 -3.97
N THR A 73 4.37 -16.26 -4.87
CA THR A 73 3.72 -16.15 -6.18
C THR A 73 4.71 -16.31 -7.33
N ASN A 74 4.29 -16.92 -8.44
CA ASN A 74 5.09 -17.11 -9.67
C ASN A 74 5.38 -15.79 -10.44
N SER A 75 5.53 -14.68 -9.73
CA SER A 75 5.66 -13.33 -10.28
C SER A 75 7.04 -13.03 -10.86
N ASP A 76 8.06 -13.82 -10.50
CA ASP A 76 9.41 -13.70 -11.05
C ASP A 76 9.49 -13.93 -12.58
N GLN A 77 8.41 -14.43 -13.20
CA GLN A 77 8.33 -14.71 -14.65
C GLN A 77 7.48 -13.70 -15.44
N LEU A 78 6.75 -12.80 -14.79
CA LEU A 78 5.91 -11.83 -15.49
C LEU A 78 6.74 -10.68 -16.08
N PRO A 79 6.30 -10.03 -17.17
CA PRO A 79 6.90 -8.79 -17.64
C PRO A 79 6.99 -7.71 -16.54
N LEU A 80 8.01 -6.86 -16.55
CA LEU A 80 8.23 -5.82 -15.54
C LEU A 80 6.98 -4.95 -15.30
N ILE A 81 6.26 -4.61 -16.36
CA ILE A 81 5.04 -3.78 -16.26
C ILE A 81 3.91 -4.48 -15.51
N GLU A 82 3.79 -5.80 -15.65
CA GLU A 82 2.79 -6.60 -14.95
C GLU A 82 3.17 -6.75 -13.48
N ASN A 83 4.47 -6.84 -13.16
CA ASN A 83 4.94 -6.86 -11.78
C ASN A 83 4.75 -5.52 -11.06
N ILE A 84 5.01 -4.40 -11.74
CA ILE A 84 4.71 -3.07 -11.18
C ILE A 84 3.20 -2.93 -10.93
N SER A 85 2.37 -3.35 -11.88
CA SER A 85 0.91 -3.38 -11.73
C SER A 85 0.47 -4.22 -10.52
N SER A 86 1.00 -5.45 -10.42
CA SER A 86 0.71 -6.35 -9.31
C SER A 86 1.12 -5.75 -7.96
N THR A 87 2.28 -5.10 -7.91
CA THR A 87 2.81 -4.46 -6.70
C THR A 87 1.97 -3.26 -6.26
N LEU A 88 1.48 -2.45 -7.20
CA LEU A 88 0.53 -1.38 -6.89
C LEU A 88 -0.80 -1.92 -6.35
N ASN A 89 -1.35 -2.97 -6.97
CA ASN A 89 -2.56 -3.61 -6.47
C ASN A 89 -2.36 -4.19 -5.05
N HIS A 90 -1.22 -4.80 -4.80
CA HIS A 90 -0.83 -5.31 -3.49
C HIS A 90 -0.76 -4.19 -2.43
N TRP A 91 -0.27 -3.02 -2.82
CA TRP A 91 -0.23 -1.84 -1.97
C TRP A 91 -1.63 -1.35 -1.58
N VAL A 92 -2.51 -1.16 -2.58
CA VAL A 92 -3.90 -0.73 -2.35
C VAL A 92 -4.67 -1.76 -1.53
N HIS A 93 -4.45 -3.05 -1.79
CA HIS A 93 -5.03 -4.16 -1.03
C HIS A 93 -4.68 -4.06 0.47
N HIS A 94 -3.39 -3.98 0.81
CA HIS A 94 -2.96 -3.90 2.20
C HIS A 94 -3.27 -2.56 2.86
N ARG A 95 -3.32 -1.46 2.12
CA ARG A 95 -3.88 -0.21 2.65
C ARG A 95 -5.36 -0.36 2.99
N GLY A 96 -6.14 -1.07 2.16
CA GLY A 96 -7.52 -1.47 2.45
C GLY A 96 -7.64 -2.19 3.79
N GLN A 97 -6.76 -3.18 4.02
CA GLN A 97 -6.67 -3.88 5.29
C GLN A 97 -6.29 -2.95 6.46
N LEU A 98 -5.32 -2.05 6.26
CA LEU A 98 -4.88 -1.08 7.26
C LEU A 98 -6.01 -0.16 7.69
N ILE A 99 -6.85 0.29 6.75
CA ILE A 99 -8.02 1.14 7.03
C ILE A 99 -9.02 0.43 7.93
N VAL A 100 -9.26 -0.87 7.72
CA VAL A 100 -10.13 -1.65 8.61
C VAL A 100 -9.55 -1.70 10.03
N TYR A 101 -8.22 -1.88 10.16
CA TYR A 101 -7.56 -1.84 11.46
C TYR A 101 -7.68 -0.47 12.12
N MET A 102 -7.54 0.61 11.35
CA MET A 102 -7.76 1.98 11.85
C MET A 102 -9.17 2.14 12.41
N ARG A 103 -10.20 1.71 11.67
CA ARG A 103 -11.60 1.77 12.12
C ARG A 103 -11.84 1.00 13.41
N LEU A 104 -11.32 -0.22 13.51
CA LEU A 104 -11.47 -1.06 14.71
C LEU A 104 -10.79 -0.47 15.96
N ASN A 105 -9.80 0.41 15.76
CA ASN A 105 -9.07 1.07 16.85
C ASN A 105 -9.45 2.54 17.03
N ASN A 106 -10.58 2.99 16.46
CA ASN A 106 -11.04 4.37 16.52
C ASN A 106 -9.99 5.40 16.04
N ILE A 107 -9.16 5.01 15.06
CA ILE A 107 -8.24 5.90 14.37
C ILE A 107 -8.97 6.51 13.17
N ALA A 108 -8.94 7.84 13.07
CA ALA A 108 -9.57 8.57 11.97
C ALA A 108 -8.96 8.16 10.62
N VAL A 109 -9.79 7.75 9.65
CA VAL A 109 -9.37 7.34 8.31
C VAL A 109 -9.38 8.56 7.39
N PRO A 110 -8.32 8.80 6.60
CA PRO A 110 -8.31 9.92 5.65
C PRO A 110 -9.24 9.67 4.46
N SER A 111 -9.60 10.73 3.75
CA SER A 111 -10.16 10.65 2.41
C SER A 111 -9.12 10.02 1.47
N ILE A 112 -9.54 9.01 0.71
CA ILE A 112 -8.67 8.26 -0.23
C ILE A 112 -9.14 8.52 -1.66
N TYR A 113 -10.22 7.85 -2.08
CA TYR A 113 -10.83 8.03 -3.41
C TYR A 113 -12.05 8.94 -3.39
N GLY A 114 -12.49 9.32 -2.19
CA GLY A 114 -13.64 10.15 -1.92
C GLY A 114 -13.73 10.43 -0.43
N PRO A 115 -14.74 11.21 -0.01
CA PRO A 115 -14.86 11.68 1.37
C PRO A 115 -14.82 10.53 2.38
N SER A 116 -14.08 10.72 3.46
CA SER A 116 -14.14 9.84 4.64
C SER A 116 -15.14 10.43 5.63
N ALA A 117 -15.84 9.56 6.37
CA ALA A 117 -16.70 10.00 7.49
C ALA A 117 -15.93 10.83 8.55
N ASP A 118 -14.59 10.71 8.60
CA ASP A 118 -13.75 11.43 9.57
C ASP A 118 -13.12 12.71 9.00
N GLU A 119 -13.25 12.96 7.70
CA GLU A 119 -12.74 14.18 7.06
C GLU A 119 -13.87 14.88 6.34
N LYS A 120 -14.34 15.99 6.93
CA LYS A 120 -15.33 16.87 6.29
C LYS A 120 -14.71 17.51 5.06
N THR A 121 -15.07 17.02 3.89
CA THR A 121 -15.00 17.77 2.63
C THR A 121 -16.44 17.91 2.15
N PHE A 122 -17.04 19.06 2.46
CA PHE A 122 -18.30 19.53 1.87
C PHE A 122 -17.95 20.56 0.81
#